data_AF-A0A7S2ND24-F1
#
_entry.id   AF-A0A7S2ND24-F1
#
_cell.length_a   1.000
_cell.length_b   1.000
_cell.length_c   1.000
_cell.angle_alpha   90.00
_cell.angle_beta   90.00
_cell.angle_gamma   90.00
#
_symmetry.space_group_name_H-M   'P 1'
#
loop_
_entity.id
_entity.type
_entity.pdbx_description
1 polymer ?
#
loop_
_entity_poly.entity_id
_entity_poly.type
_entity_poly.pdbx_seq_one_letter_code
_entity_poly.pdbx_strand_id
1 'polypeptide(L)'
;RLSCASSMTSGEFKTEVYARQVNASRDGYAANADSAFAADAMCMYALMLHEALVVQGLPLAEMSARTPQAYSLVQSVLSRTNFEGVSGRMEFEPGQADPKASVIIRQVQPGGTVDVATYTHPRFNFLGRANLTFQLPGENFFAGPAGAATIE
;
A
#
# COMPACT_ATOMS: atom_id res chain seq x y z
N ARG A 1 -2.29 -8.49 -11.81
CA ARG A 1 -3.68 -7.98 -11.82
C ARG A 1 -4.01 -7.52 -10.41
N LEU A 2 -4.82 -6.47 -10.24
CA LEU A 2 -5.35 -6.14 -8.91
C LEU A 2 -6.32 -7.24 -8.49
N SER A 3 -6.33 -7.59 -7.21
CA SER A 3 -7.26 -8.60 -6.73
C SER A 3 -8.72 -8.13 -6.77
N CYS A 4 -8.97 -6.82 -6.70
CA CYS A 4 -10.30 -6.22 -6.76
C CYS A 4 -10.71 -5.67 -8.15
N ALA A 5 -9.84 -5.72 -9.16
CA ALA A 5 -10.17 -5.33 -10.52
C ALA A 5 -9.69 -6.40 -11.51
N SER A 6 -10.63 -7.16 -12.09
CA SER A 6 -10.32 -8.23 -13.03
C SER A 6 -9.82 -7.73 -14.39
N SER A 7 -10.14 -6.48 -14.73
CA SER A 7 -9.77 -5.82 -15.98
C SER A 7 -8.41 -5.11 -15.94
N MET A 8 -7.79 -4.95 -14.76
CA MET A 8 -6.61 -4.08 -14.61
C MET A 8 -5.54 -4.67 -13.68
N THR A 9 -4.29 -4.34 -13.95
CA THR A 9 -3.15 -4.54 -13.05
C THR A 9 -3.00 -3.38 -12.06
N SER A 10 -2.22 -3.58 -10.99
CA SER A 10 -1.95 -2.52 -10.01
C SER A 10 -1.22 -1.35 -10.65
N GLY A 11 -0.32 -1.61 -11.61
CA GLY A 11 0.33 -0.58 -12.42
C GLY A 11 -0.67 0.22 -13.27
N GLU A 12 -1.54 -0.47 -14.03
CA GLU A 12 -2.54 0.18 -14.88
C GLU A 12 -3.54 1.02 -14.07
N PHE A 13 -3.99 0.51 -12.92
CA PHE A 13 -4.87 1.25 -12.03
C PHE A 13 -4.18 2.47 -11.43
N LYS A 14 -2.92 2.36 -11.01
CA LYS A 14 -2.13 3.52 -10.55
C LYS A 14 -2.07 4.57 -11.65
N THR A 15 -1.71 4.18 -12.87
CA THR A 15 -1.64 5.09 -14.02
C THR A 15 -2.99 5.75 -14.30
N GLU A 16 -4.09 4.99 -14.27
CA GLU A 16 -5.43 5.54 -14.47
C GLU A 16 -5.84 6.50 -13.36
N VAL A 17 -5.62 6.15 -12.09
CA VAL A 17 -5.91 7.02 -10.94
C VAL A 17 -5.05 8.27 -10.99
N TYR A 18 -3.76 8.18 -11.32
CA TYR A 18 -2.90 9.34 -11.51
C TYR A 18 -3.38 10.22 -12.67
N ALA A 19 -3.77 9.63 -13.81
CA ALA A 19 -4.33 10.39 -14.94
C ALA A 19 -5.65 11.10 -14.55
N ARG A 20 -6.52 10.42 -13.80
CA ARG A 20 -7.74 11.00 -13.24
C ARG A 20 -7.44 12.07 -12.20
N GLN A 21 -6.42 11.93 -11.37
CA GLN A 21 -6.00 12.95 -10.40
C GLN A 21 -5.42 14.19 -11.07
N VAL A 22 -4.62 14.02 -12.13
CA VAL A 22 -4.14 15.13 -12.95
C VAL A 22 -5.31 15.89 -13.56
N ASN A 23 -6.34 15.18 -14.04
CA ASN A 23 -7.57 15.82 -14.51
C ASN A 23 -8.41 16.41 -13.36
N ALA A 24 -8.46 15.77 -12.19
CA ALA A 24 -9.19 16.25 -11.02
C ALA A 24 -8.61 17.57 -10.47
N SER A 25 -7.32 17.85 -10.71
CA SER A 25 -6.73 19.15 -10.41
C SER A 25 -7.33 20.30 -11.24
N ARG A 26 -7.82 20.02 -12.46
CA ARG A 26 -8.61 20.99 -13.25
C ARG A 26 -10.01 21.21 -12.69
N ASP A 27 -10.57 20.19 -12.04
CA ASP A 27 -11.90 20.23 -11.41
C ASP A 27 -11.86 20.71 -9.96
N GLY A 28 -10.69 21.17 -9.47
CA GLY A 28 -10.53 21.77 -8.13
C GLY A 28 -10.27 20.78 -6.99
N TYR A 29 -10.03 19.50 -7.28
CA TYR A 29 -9.66 18.50 -6.26
C TYR A 29 -8.15 18.42 -6.09
N ALA A 30 -7.69 18.48 -4.83
CA ALA A 30 -6.28 18.30 -4.50
C ALA A 30 -5.91 16.81 -4.39
N ALA A 31 -4.72 16.44 -4.87
CA ALA A 31 -4.19 15.10 -4.65
C ALA A 31 -3.98 14.86 -3.15
N ASN A 32 -4.49 13.73 -2.64
CA ASN A 32 -4.26 13.28 -1.27
C ASN A 32 -3.45 11.98 -1.32
N ALA A 33 -2.37 11.93 -0.53
CA ALA A 33 -1.57 10.73 -0.31
C ALA A 33 -2.41 9.53 0.18
N ASP A 34 -3.53 9.80 0.88
CA ASP A 34 -4.38 8.76 1.46
C ASP A 34 -5.37 8.13 0.47
N SER A 35 -5.46 8.66 -0.75
CA SER A 35 -6.38 8.16 -1.78
C SER A 35 -6.12 6.69 -2.14
N ALA A 36 -4.86 6.26 -2.12
CA ALA A 36 -4.48 4.87 -2.34
C ALA A 36 -5.00 3.96 -1.22
N PHE A 37 -4.89 4.38 0.04
CA PHE A 37 -5.39 3.60 1.19
C PHE A 37 -6.91 3.52 1.19
N ALA A 38 -7.60 4.59 0.80
CA ALA A 38 -9.05 4.59 0.66
C ALA A 38 -9.51 3.61 -0.44
N ALA A 39 -8.82 3.56 -1.58
CA ALA A 39 -9.10 2.60 -2.64
C ALA A 39 -8.90 1.16 -2.16
N ASP A 40 -7.82 0.88 -1.43
CA ASP A 40 -7.55 -0.46 -0.88
C ASP A 40 -8.56 -0.86 0.19
N ALA A 41 -9.00 0.07 1.04
CA ALA A 41 -10.05 -0.19 2.02
C ALA A 41 -11.37 -0.57 1.37
N MET A 42 -11.75 0.09 0.26
CA MET A 42 -12.93 -0.27 -0.52
C MET A 42 -12.79 -1.66 -1.16
N CYS A 43 -11.62 -1.98 -1.69
CA CYS A 43 -11.32 -3.31 -2.23
C CYS A 43 -11.43 -4.39 -1.14
N MET A 44 -10.85 -4.16 0.04
CA MET A 44 -10.93 -5.05 1.18
C MET A 44 -12.39 -5.30 1.61
N TYR A 45 -13.20 -4.23 1.67
CA TYR A 45 -14.62 -4.35 2.01
C TYR A 45 -15.40 -5.15 0.97
N ALA A 46 -15.14 -4.92 -0.33
CA ALA A 46 -15.79 -5.66 -1.40
C ALA A 46 -15.44 -7.16 -1.39
N LEU A 47 -14.16 -7.49 -1.15
CA LEU A 47 -13.71 -8.88 -1.00
C LEU A 47 -14.36 -9.56 0.21
N MET A 48 -14.47 -8.84 1.33
CA MET A 48 -15.14 -9.34 2.53
C MET A 48 -16.63 -9.64 2.25
N LEU A 49 -17.34 -8.73 1.59
CA LEU A 49 -18.73 -8.93 1.23
C LEU A 49 -18.91 -10.11 0.27
N HIS A 50 -18.03 -10.25 -0.73
CA HIS A 50 -18.06 -11.36 -1.66
C HIS A 50 -17.86 -12.70 -0.92
N GLU A 51 -16.86 -12.78 -0.05
CA GLU A 51 -16.60 -13.97 0.75
C GLU A 51 -17.80 -14.34 1.64
N ALA A 52 -18.38 -13.37 2.35
CA ALA A 52 -19.53 -13.63 3.23
C ALA A 52 -20.79 -14.02 2.45
N LEU A 53 -21.18 -13.25 1.44
CA LEU A 53 -22.47 -13.40 0.77
C LEU A 53 -22.46 -14.45 -0.34
N VAL A 54 -21.35 -14.57 -1.08
CA VAL A 54 -21.26 -15.44 -2.26
C VAL A 54 -20.59 -16.77 -1.93
N VAL A 55 -19.43 -16.74 -1.28
CA VAL A 55 -18.65 -17.97 -1.01
C VAL A 55 -19.26 -18.76 0.15
N GLN A 56 -19.58 -18.08 1.25
CA GLN A 56 -20.19 -18.70 2.43
C GLN A 56 -21.72 -18.75 2.39
N GLY A 57 -22.33 -18.05 1.42
CA GLY A 57 -23.77 -18.10 1.17
C GLY A 57 -24.63 -17.46 2.26
N LEU A 58 -24.08 -16.51 3.03
CA LEU A 58 -24.84 -15.88 4.09
C LEU A 58 -25.94 -14.96 3.53
N PRO A 59 -27.17 -15.04 4.07
CA PRO A 59 -28.21 -14.11 3.71
C PRO A 59 -27.81 -12.68 4.07
N LEU A 60 -28.08 -11.74 3.16
CA LEU A 60 -27.86 -10.31 3.42
C LEU A 60 -28.58 -9.84 4.70
N ALA A 61 -29.75 -10.42 4.99
CA ALA A 61 -30.51 -10.16 6.20
C ALA A 61 -29.71 -10.44 7.48
N GLU A 62 -29.01 -11.58 7.55
CA GLU A 62 -28.20 -11.97 8.70
C GLU A 62 -26.98 -11.05 8.87
N MET A 63 -26.33 -10.70 7.76
CA MET A 63 -25.22 -9.76 7.77
C MET A 63 -25.64 -8.34 8.19
N SER A 64 -26.83 -7.90 7.73
CA SER A 64 -27.39 -6.58 8.02
C SER A 64 -27.93 -6.44 9.45
N ALA A 65 -28.23 -7.56 10.10
CA ALA A 65 -28.74 -7.60 11.47
C ALA A 65 -27.68 -7.21 12.53
N ARG A 66 -26.40 -7.06 12.14
CA ARG A 66 -25.30 -6.60 13.01
C ARG A 66 -25.20 -7.39 14.31
N THR A 67 -25.44 -8.69 14.24
CA THR A 67 -25.32 -9.60 15.39
C THR A 67 -23.85 -9.80 15.77
N PRO A 68 -23.54 -10.20 17.01
CA PRO A 68 -22.18 -10.57 17.39
C PRO A 68 -21.55 -11.62 16.47
N GLN A 69 -22.36 -12.57 15.98
CA GLN A 69 -21.94 -13.59 15.03
C GLN A 69 -21.53 -12.98 13.68
N ALA A 70 -22.31 -12.03 13.15
CA ALA A 70 -21.96 -11.31 11.93
C ALA A 70 -20.67 -10.50 12.10
N TYR A 71 -20.45 -9.85 13.25
CA TYR A 71 -19.19 -9.14 13.53
C TYR A 71 -17.99 -10.08 13.60
N SER A 72 -18.09 -11.19 14.34
CA SER A 72 -17.03 -12.18 14.44
C SER A 72 -16.65 -12.75 13.07
N LEU A 73 -17.64 -12.96 12.21
CA LEU A 73 -17.39 -13.39 10.84
C LEU A 73 -16.64 -12.32 10.04
N VAL A 74 -17.13 -11.07 10.03
CA VAL A 74 -16.48 -9.98 9.30
C VAL A 74 -15.02 -9.84 9.75
N GLN A 75 -14.76 -9.90 11.06
CA GLN A 75 -13.41 -9.88 11.60
C GLN A 75 -12.57 -11.07 11.14
N SER A 76 -13.15 -12.27 11.10
CA SER A 76 -12.47 -13.49 10.61
C SER A 76 -12.15 -13.43 9.12
N VAL A 77 -13.00 -12.82 8.30
CA VAL A 77 -12.75 -12.65 6.87
C VAL A 77 -11.68 -11.56 6.64
N LEU A 78 -11.81 -10.42 7.34
CA LEU A 78 -10.85 -9.33 7.23
C LEU A 78 -9.44 -9.74 7.71
N SER A 79 -9.33 -10.50 8.81
CA SER A 79 -8.02 -10.93 9.34
C SER A 79 -7.27 -11.90 8.41
N ARG A 80 -7.99 -12.58 7.52
CA ARG A 80 -7.40 -13.48 6.50
C ARG A 80 -7.16 -12.78 5.16
N THR A 81 -7.45 -11.48 5.08
CA THR A 81 -7.33 -10.74 3.82
C THR A 81 -5.87 -10.65 3.42
N ASN A 82 -5.59 -11.13 2.20
CA ASN A 82 -4.26 -11.11 1.60
C ASN A 82 -4.41 -10.84 0.10
N PHE A 83 -4.13 -9.62 -0.32
CA PHE A 83 -4.36 -9.22 -1.72
C PHE A 83 -3.40 -8.14 -2.21
N GLU A 84 -3.25 -8.04 -3.53
CA GLU A 84 -2.44 -6.98 -4.15
C GLU A 84 -3.33 -5.76 -4.41
N GLY A 85 -3.10 -4.70 -3.63
CA GLY A 85 -3.76 -3.42 -3.73
C GLY A 85 -2.94 -2.35 -4.46
N VAL A 86 -3.40 -1.12 -4.35
CA VAL A 86 -2.79 0.09 -4.91
C VAL A 86 -1.61 0.52 -4.05
N SER A 87 -1.75 0.56 -2.73
CA SER A 87 -0.65 0.89 -1.82
C SER A 87 0.39 -0.23 -1.73
N GLY A 88 0.03 -1.45 -2.12
CA GLY A 88 0.89 -2.62 -2.15
C GLY A 88 0.13 -3.87 -1.74
N ARG A 89 0.86 -4.91 -1.34
CA ARG A 89 0.26 -6.12 -0.79
C ARG A 89 -0.34 -5.84 0.60
N MET A 90 -1.64 -6.01 0.73
CA MET A 90 -2.37 -5.87 1.98
C MET A 90 -2.44 -7.23 2.67
N GLU A 91 -1.77 -7.36 3.81
CA GLU A 91 -1.74 -8.58 4.63
C GLU A 91 -1.68 -8.20 6.11
N PHE A 92 -2.53 -8.81 6.92
CA PHE A 92 -2.53 -8.62 8.38
C PHE A 92 -1.80 -9.79 9.07
N GLU A 93 -0.91 -9.49 10.00
CA GLU A 93 -0.34 -10.53 10.85
C GLU A 93 -1.30 -10.89 12.00
N PRO A 94 -1.23 -12.12 12.53
CA PRO A 94 -2.03 -12.51 13.68
C PRO A 94 -1.88 -11.54 14.86
N GLY A 95 -2.99 -10.94 15.29
CA GLY A 95 -3.02 -10.01 16.41
C GLY A 95 -2.55 -8.59 16.09
N GLN A 96 -2.20 -8.28 14.84
CA GLN A 96 -1.88 -6.90 14.42
C GLN A 96 -3.15 -6.19 13.92
N ALA A 97 -3.30 -4.93 14.35
CA ALA A 97 -4.41 -4.07 13.90
C ALA A 97 -4.15 -3.46 12.52
N ASP A 98 -2.87 -3.29 12.17
CA ASP A 98 -2.43 -2.68 10.93
C ASP A 98 -1.87 -3.73 9.95
N PRO A 99 -2.09 -3.55 8.63
CA PRO A 99 -1.49 -4.41 7.63
C PRO A 99 0.03 -4.19 7.58
N LYS A 100 0.76 -5.16 7.03
CA LYS A 100 2.18 -5.00 6.69
C LYS A 100 2.34 -3.83 5.73
N ALA A 101 2.76 -2.69 6.26
CA ALA A 101 2.99 -1.50 5.47
C ALA A 101 4.43 -1.43 4.96
N SER A 102 4.61 -0.73 3.84
CA SER A 102 5.92 -0.28 3.40
C SER A 102 6.24 1.07 4.03
N VAL A 103 7.37 1.17 4.73
CA VAL A 103 7.90 2.44 5.23
C VAL A 103 8.90 2.99 4.23
N ILE A 104 8.75 4.26 3.85
CA ILE A 104 9.75 4.98 3.06
C ILE A 104 10.69 5.71 4.01
N ILE A 105 11.98 5.43 3.91
CA ILE A 105 13.01 6.13 4.66
C ILE A 105 13.47 7.32 3.83
N ARG A 106 13.47 8.49 4.46
CA ARG A 106 13.81 9.76 3.84
C ARG A 106 15.05 10.36 4.50
N GLN A 107 15.92 10.94 3.69
CA GLN A 107 17.09 11.69 4.13
C GLN A 107 16.95 13.16 3.73
N VAL A 108 17.29 14.06 4.63
CA VAL A 108 17.42 15.49 4.33
C VAL A 108 18.80 15.73 3.70
N GLN A 109 18.83 16.36 2.54
CA GLN A 109 20.04 16.70 1.79
C GLN A 109 20.00 18.18 1.34
N PRO A 110 21.14 18.78 0.93
CA PRO A 110 21.14 20.10 0.34
C PRO A 110 20.22 20.15 -0.89
N GLY A 111 19.14 20.94 -0.82
CA GLY A 111 18.14 21.05 -1.89
C GLY A 111 16.84 20.28 -1.64
N GLY A 112 16.71 19.49 -0.56
CA GLY A 112 15.43 18.92 -0.13
C GLY A 112 15.51 17.55 0.52
N THR A 113 14.34 16.95 0.73
CA THR A 113 14.20 15.60 1.28
C THR A 113 14.12 14.57 0.15
N VAL A 114 14.91 13.51 0.23
CA VAL A 114 14.99 12.44 -0.78
C VAL A 114 14.66 11.09 -0.15
N ASP A 115 13.91 10.27 -0.88
CA ASP A 115 13.64 8.88 -0.50
C ASP A 115 14.89 8.02 -0.74
N VAL A 116 15.41 7.37 0.29
CA VAL A 116 16.68 6.62 0.26
C VAL A 116 16.50 5.11 0.27
N ALA A 117 15.46 4.64 0.96
CA ALA A 117 15.18 3.22 1.07
C ALA A 117 13.69 2.99 1.31
N THR A 118 13.25 1.77 1.03
CA THR A 118 11.96 1.26 1.46
C THR A 118 12.16 0.05 2.35
N TYR A 119 11.42 0.01 3.44
CA TYR A 119 11.32 -1.16 4.31
C TYR A 119 9.93 -1.77 4.13
N THR A 120 9.86 -3.07 3.88
CA THR A 120 8.63 -3.84 3.83
C THR A 120 8.92 -5.15 4.52
N HIS A 121 8.45 -5.32 5.75
CA HIS A 121 8.87 -6.41 6.62
C HIS A 121 8.88 -7.78 5.90
N PRO A 122 9.98 -8.55 5.96
CA PRO A 122 11.27 -8.29 6.61
C PRO A 122 12.34 -7.67 5.69
N ARG A 123 11.96 -7.23 4.49
CA ARG A 123 12.87 -6.78 3.44
C ARG A 123 13.20 -5.29 3.56
N PHE A 124 14.47 -4.97 3.41
CA PHE A 124 14.97 -3.62 3.28
C PHE A 124 15.56 -3.45 1.88
N ASN A 125 15.11 -2.44 1.14
CA ASN A 125 15.57 -2.16 -0.22
C ASN A 125 16.10 -0.73 -0.30
N PHE A 126 17.39 -0.57 -0.60
CA PHE A 126 17.93 0.73 -0.95
C PHE A 126 17.45 1.13 -2.35
N LEU A 127 16.96 2.36 -2.49
CA LEU A 127 16.46 2.88 -3.76
C LEU A 127 17.60 3.33 -4.70
N GLY A 128 18.86 3.20 -4.27
CA GLY A 128 20.04 3.25 -5.13
C GLY A 128 20.15 4.50 -6.00
N ARG A 129 19.68 5.66 -5.54
CA ARG A 129 19.82 6.89 -6.31
C ARG A 129 21.29 7.32 -6.30
N ALA A 130 21.87 7.54 -7.48
CA ALA A 130 23.28 7.89 -7.65
C ALA A 130 23.70 9.24 -7.02
N ASN A 131 22.76 9.99 -6.47
CA ASN A 131 22.94 11.34 -5.92
C ASN A 131 22.74 11.41 -4.40
N LEU A 132 22.75 10.28 -3.67
CA LEU A 132 22.66 10.34 -2.21
C LEU A 132 23.96 10.90 -1.61
N THR A 133 23.88 12.05 -0.97
CA THR A 133 25.01 12.66 -0.24
C THR A 133 24.97 12.25 1.22
N PHE A 134 25.86 11.34 1.61
CA PHE A 134 26.19 11.08 3.01
C PHE A 134 27.40 11.95 3.36
N GLN A 135 27.21 13.27 3.46
CA GLN A 135 28.30 14.17 3.84
C GLN A 135 28.29 14.38 5.35
N LEU A 136 29.08 13.58 6.05
CA LEU A 136 29.65 14.01 7.32
C LEU A 136 30.75 15.06 7.02
N PRO A 137 30.93 16.08 7.86
CA PRO A 137 31.99 17.07 7.63
C PRO A 137 33.36 16.38 7.49
N GLY A 138 33.94 16.42 6.29
CA GLY A 138 35.26 15.85 5.99
C GLY A 138 35.29 14.51 5.25
N GLU A 139 34.16 13.90 4.90
CA GLU A 139 34.13 12.62 4.17
C GLU A 139 33.80 12.80 2.67
N ASN A 140 34.50 12.03 1.82
CA ASN A 140 34.20 11.88 0.39
C ASN A 140 33.48 10.54 0.19
N PHE A 141 32.23 10.56 -0.27
CA PHE A 141 31.46 9.36 -0.59
C PHE A 141 31.56 9.00 -2.08
N PHE A 142 31.81 7.73 -2.37
CA PHE A 142 31.65 7.15 -3.70
C PHE A 142 30.35 6.34 -3.74
N ALA A 143 29.39 6.78 -4.56
CA ALA A 143 28.18 5.99 -4.78
C ALA A 143 28.55 4.66 -5.45
N GLY A 144 28.29 3.56 -4.74
CA GLY A 144 28.35 2.22 -5.33
C GLY A 144 27.39 2.11 -6.54
N PRO A 145 27.62 1.14 -7.44
CA PRO A 145 26.78 0.96 -8.62
C PRO A 145 25.32 0.75 -8.25
N ALA A 146 24.40 1.20 -9.11
CA ALA A 146 22.97 1.06 -8.91
C ALA A 146 22.61 -0.42 -8.66
N GLY A 147 21.96 -0.70 -7.53
CA GLY A 147 21.59 -2.07 -7.12
C GLY A 147 22.55 -2.75 -6.13
N ALA A 148 23.55 -2.03 -5.60
CA ALA A 148 24.39 -2.56 -4.52
C ALA A 148 23.54 -2.84 -3.26
N ALA A 149 23.54 -4.10 -2.81
CA ALA A 149 22.80 -4.56 -1.63
C ALA A 149 23.51 -4.21 -0.30
N THR A 150 24.79 -3.87 -0.37
CA THR A 150 25.62 -3.47 0.78
C THR A 150 26.56 -2.34 0.36
N ILE A 151 26.82 -1.44 1.30
CA ILE A 151 27.90 -0.45 1.23
C ILE A 151 28.92 -0.97 2.26
N GLU A 152 30.07 -1.45 1.78
CA GLU A 152 31.24 -1.70 2.63
C GLU A 152 32.08 -0.43 2.73
#